data_AF-A0A7Y3KCJ5-F1
#
_entry.id   AF-A0A7Y3KCJ5-F1
#
_cell.length_a   1.000
_cell.length_b   1.000
_cell.length_c   1.000
_cell.angle_alpha   90.00
_cell.angle_beta   90.00
_cell.angle_gamma   90.00
#
_symmetry.space_group_name_H-M   'P 1'
#
loop_
_entity.id
_entity.type
_entity.pdbx_description
1 polymer ?
#
loop_
_entity_poly.entity_id
_entity_poly.type
_entity_poly.pdbx_seq_one_letter_code
_entity_poly.pdbx_strand_id
1 'polypeptide(L)'
;SSGMLYKKSIHDELGYFDEEMRDYWDWDFFLRLSAIAPLRRIPYADVLYLVSSTGGNLSSNTTTMQKSLQRFQDKHQLGTLPVSSFLAMTQEPSLLPYRRPSCVLWDGTWNFLF
;
A
#
# COMPACT_ATOMS: atom_id res chain seq x y z
N SER A 1 0.43 6.09 4.39
CA SER A 1 1.65 6.20 3.59
C SER A 1 2.32 4.84 3.59
N SER A 2 2.55 4.22 2.44
CA SER A 2 3.39 3.01 2.35
C SER A 2 4.84 3.44 2.12
N GLY A 3 5.72 3.18 3.09
CA GLY A 3 7.15 3.46 2.93
C GLY A 3 7.78 2.45 1.99
N MET A 4 8.46 2.91 0.94
CA MET A 4 9.28 2.07 0.06
C MET A 4 10.60 2.76 -0.24
N LEU A 5 11.69 1.98 -0.21
CA LEU A 5 13.01 2.44 -0.65
C LEU A 5 13.40 1.67 -1.91
N TYR A 6 13.79 2.42 -2.94
CA TYR A 6 14.27 1.87 -4.20
C TYR A 6 15.33 2.79 -4.80
N LYS A 7 16.14 2.25 -5.72
CA LYS A 7 17.16 3.05 -6.41
C LYS A 7 16.48 4.03 -7.36
N LYS A 8 17.02 5.25 -7.47
CA LYS A 8 16.53 6.25 -8.43
C LYS A 8 16.43 5.70 -9.86
N SER A 9 17.38 4.87 -10.27
CA SER A 9 17.44 4.26 -11.61
C SER A 9 16.19 3.45 -11.98
N ILE A 10 15.38 3.04 -11.00
CA ILE A 10 14.09 2.39 -11.27
C ILE A 10 13.15 3.32 -12.03
N HIS A 11 13.19 4.64 -11.83
CA HIS A 11 12.38 5.57 -12.63
C HIS A 11 12.85 5.67 -14.08
N ASP A 12 14.14 5.47 -14.34
CA ASP A 12 14.68 5.48 -15.70
C ASP A 12 14.22 4.23 -16.48
N GLU A 13 14.00 3.11 -15.78
CA GLU A 13 13.54 1.84 -16.38
C GLU A 13 12.01 1.70 -16.41
N LEU A 14 11.33 2.04 -15.32
CA LEU A 14 9.89 1.81 -15.13
C LEU A 14 9.03 3.02 -15.48
N GLY A 15 9.63 4.21 -15.54
CA GLY A 15 8.94 5.48 -15.59
C GLY A 15 8.49 6.00 -14.23
N TYR A 16 7.85 7.17 -14.25
CA TYR A 16 7.30 7.83 -13.06
C TYR A 16 5.94 7.24 -12.63
N PHE A 17 5.34 7.85 -11.62
CA PHE A 17 3.96 7.56 -11.23
C PHE A 17 3.00 7.98 -12.35
N ASP A 18 1.94 7.20 -12.53
CA ASP A 18 0.90 7.48 -13.49
C ASP A 18 -0.15 8.41 -12.86
N GLU A 19 -0.28 9.62 -13.40
CA GLU A 19 -1.22 10.63 -12.91
C GLU A 19 -2.69 10.20 -13.07
N GLU A 20 -3.00 9.33 -14.04
CA GLU A 20 -4.34 8.77 -14.19
C GLU A 20 -4.70 7.79 -13.07
N MET A 21 -3.70 7.32 -12.31
CA MET A 21 -3.85 6.40 -11.18
C MET A 21 -3.76 7.09 -9.83
N ARG A 22 -3.99 8.40 -9.71
CA ARG A 22 -3.77 9.18 -8.46
C ARG A 22 -4.18 8.50 -7.14
N ASP A 23 -5.33 7.82 -7.08
CA ASP A 23 -5.81 7.18 -5.84
C ASP A 23 -5.17 5.78 -5.59
N TYR A 24 -4.50 5.21 -6.59
CA TYR A 24 -3.83 3.91 -6.61
C TYR A 24 -2.38 3.96 -7.12
N TRP A 25 -1.77 5.14 -7.22
CA TRP A 25 -0.47 5.36 -7.87
C TRP A 25 0.67 4.53 -7.26
N ASP A 26 0.65 4.32 -5.93
CA ASP A 26 1.58 3.46 -5.20
C ASP A 26 1.38 2.00 -5.60
N TRP A 27 0.13 1.52 -5.64
CA TRP A 27 -0.20 0.15 -6.03
C TRP A 27 0.10 -0.12 -7.51
N ASP A 28 -0.17 0.85 -8.38
CA ASP A 28 0.20 0.81 -9.80
C ASP A 28 1.71 0.66 -9.96
N PHE A 29 2.46 1.51 -9.25
CA PHE A 29 3.91 1.47 -9.27
C PHE A 29 4.44 0.14 -8.71
N PHE A 30 3.85 -0.40 -7.63
CA PHE A 30 4.27 -1.70 -7.06
C PHE A 30 4.02 -2.87 -8.01
N LEU A 31 2.87 -2.93 -8.67
CA LEU A 31 2.59 -3.98 -9.64
C LEU A 31 3.56 -3.92 -10.81
N ARG A 32 3.80 -2.72 -11.36
CA ARG A 32 4.79 -2.52 -12.43
C ARG A 32 6.20 -2.92 -11.97
N LEU A 33 6.62 -2.49 -10.78
CA LEU A 33 7.94 -2.80 -10.23
C LEU A 33 8.11 -4.31 -9.99
N SER A 34 7.06 -4.99 -9.51
CA SER A 34 7.10 -6.43 -9.24
C SER A 34 7.37 -7.29 -10.48
N ALA A 35 7.09 -6.77 -11.68
CA ALA A 35 7.37 -7.44 -12.94
C ALA A 35 8.87 -7.43 -13.31
N ILE A 36 9.65 -6.49 -12.77
CA ILE A 36 11.07 -6.30 -13.12
C ILE A 36 12.03 -6.51 -11.94
N ALA A 37 11.54 -6.44 -10.71
CA ALA A 37 12.36 -6.57 -9.51
C ALA A 37 11.60 -7.26 -8.36
N PRO A 38 12.29 -8.09 -7.56
CA PRO A 38 11.70 -8.68 -6.38
C PRO A 38 11.48 -7.64 -5.28
N LEU A 39 10.28 -7.60 -4.71
CA LEU A 39 9.98 -6.77 -3.54
C LEU A 39 10.44 -7.50 -2.26
N ARG A 40 11.22 -6.79 -1.42
CA ARG A 40 11.67 -7.32 -0.12
C ARG A 40 11.03 -6.53 1.01
N ARG A 41 10.32 -7.23 1.88
CA ARG A 41 9.77 -6.65 3.11
C ARG A 41 10.88 -6.55 4.17
N ILE A 42 10.97 -5.39 4.81
CA ILE A 42 11.77 -5.17 6.02
C ILE A 42 10.88 -5.48 7.24
N PRO A 43 11.23 -6.41 8.15
CA PRO A 43 10.34 -6.87 9.22
C PRO A 43 10.29 -5.93 10.44
N TYR A 44 10.19 -4.63 10.19
CA TYR A 44 10.16 -3.58 11.22
C TYR A 44 8.85 -2.77 11.09
N ALA A 45 8.30 -2.32 12.20
CA ALA A 45 7.17 -1.39 12.21
C ALA A 45 7.69 0.04 12.03
N ASP A 46 8.01 0.41 10.79
CA ASP A 46 8.57 1.71 10.40
C ASP A 46 7.53 2.83 10.25
N VAL A 47 6.27 2.46 10.01
CA VAL A 47 5.16 3.40 9.85
C VAL A 47 4.06 3.13 10.87
N LEU A 48 3.62 4.18 11.57
CA LEU A 48 2.43 4.17 12.42
C LEU A 48 1.23 4.72 11.64
N TYR A 49 0.13 3.97 11.64
CA TYR A 49 -1.14 4.41 11.08
C TYR A 49 -2.07 4.87 12.20
N LEU A 50 -2.44 6.13 12.17
CA LEU A 50 -3.53 6.65 13.00
C LEU A 50 -4.85 6.45 12.25
N VAL A 51 -5.81 5.77 12.88
CA VAL A 51 -7.16 5.66 12.37
C VAL A 51 -8.11 6.37 13.32
N SER A 52 -8.76 7.43 12.84
CA SER A 52 -9.77 8.15 13.61
C SER A 52 -11.14 7.52 13.40
N SER A 53 -11.88 7.31 14.49
CA SER A 53 -13.29 6.89 14.46
C SER A 53 -14.26 8.05 14.17
N THR A 54 -13.79 9.30 14.27
CA THR A 54 -14.63 10.51 14.07
C THR A 54 -14.53 11.11 12.66
N GLY A 55 -13.77 10.47 11.76
CA GLY A 55 -13.63 10.88 10.35
C GLY A 55 -12.23 11.39 9.98
N GLY A 56 -12.06 11.85 8.74
CA GLY A 56 -10.79 12.39 8.21
C GLY A 56 -9.87 11.37 7.54
N ASN A 57 -10.27 10.10 7.45
CA ASN A 57 -9.51 9.08 6.73
C ASN A 57 -9.77 9.23 5.22
N LEU A 58 -8.74 9.52 4.41
CA LEU A 58 -8.88 9.66 2.95
C LEU A 58 -9.48 8.40 2.28
N SER A 59 -9.28 7.23 2.90
CA SER A 59 -9.81 5.94 2.44
C SER A 59 -11.26 5.64 2.86
N SER A 60 -12.03 6.61 3.36
CA SER A 60 -13.41 6.39 3.82
C SER A 60 -14.50 6.78 2.81
N ASN A 61 -14.15 7.35 1.65
CA ASN A 61 -15.12 7.70 0.60
C ASN A 61 -15.23 6.59 -0.46
N THR A 62 -16.05 5.59 -0.16
CA THR A 62 -16.24 4.37 -0.97
C THR A 62 -16.78 4.63 -2.38
N THR A 63 -17.61 5.68 -2.60
CA THR A 63 -18.22 5.96 -3.91
C THR A 63 -17.19 6.45 -4.93
N THR A 64 -16.26 7.32 -4.53
CA THR A 64 -15.18 7.78 -5.41
C THR A 64 -14.14 6.67 -5.63
N MET A 65 -13.90 5.85 -4.61
CA MET A 65 -12.95 4.73 -4.68
C MET A 65 -13.36 3.66 -5.70
N GLN A 66 -14.66 3.41 -5.92
CA GLN A 66 -15.11 2.39 -6.88
C GLN A 66 -14.65 2.70 -8.31
N LYS A 67 -14.75 3.96 -8.75
CA LYS A 67 -14.34 4.35 -10.12
C LYS A 67 -12.83 4.25 -10.28
N SER A 68 -12.07 4.71 -9.29
CA SER A 68 -10.62 4.62 -9.29
C SER A 68 -10.14 3.16 -9.21
N LEU A 69 -10.85 2.32 -8.46
CA LEU A 69 -10.59 0.87 -8.39
C LEU A 69 -10.85 0.21 -9.74
N GLN A 70 -11.96 0.52 -10.41
CA GLN A 70 -12.26 -0.04 -11.74
C GLN A 70 -11.15 0.29 -12.74
N ARG A 71 -10.70 1.55 -12.78
CA ARG A 71 -9.59 1.95 -13.65
C ARG A 71 -8.31 1.17 -13.36
N PHE A 72 -7.99 0.97 -12.08
CA PHE A 72 -6.84 0.18 -11.65
C PHE A 72 -6.96 -1.29 -12.05
N GLN A 73 -8.15 -1.89 -11.86
CA GLN A 73 -8.45 -3.27 -12.26
C GLN A 73 -8.32 -3.47 -13.77
N ASP A 74 -8.85 -2.53 -14.57
CA ASP A 74 -8.80 -2.58 -16.03
C ASP A 74 -7.36 -2.50 -16.54
N LYS A 75 -6.56 -1.57 -16.00
CA LYS A 75 -5.14 -1.40 -16.38
C LYS A 75 -4.32 -2.66 -16.13
N HIS A 76 -4.54 -3.33 -14.99
CA HIS A 76 -3.73 -4.47 -14.55
C HIS A 76 -4.42 -5.84 -14.75
N GLN A 77 -5.60 -5.87 -15.36
CA GLN A 77 -6.37 -7.08 -15.65
C GLN A 77 -6.62 -7.96 -14.40
N LEU A 78 -6.92 -7.32 -13.27
CA LEU A 78 -7.01 -7.98 -11.95
C LEU A 78 -8.33 -8.73 -11.72
N GLY A 79 -9.28 -8.65 -12.65
CA GLY A 79 -10.65 -9.10 -12.42
C GLY A 79 -11.38 -8.25 -11.38
N THR A 80 -12.50 -8.75 -10.84
CA THR A 80 -13.34 -8.02 -9.88
C THR A 80 -12.75 -8.08 -8.47
N LEU A 81 -12.42 -6.92 -7.90
CA LEU A 81 -11.94 -6.72 -6.54
C LEU A 81 -12.96 -5.90 -5.73
N PRO A 82 -13.17 -6.22 -4.44
CA PRO A 82 -14.04 -5.42 -3.59
C PRO A 82 -13.39 -4.09 -3.25
N VAL A 83 -14.20 -3.04 -3.12
CA VAL A 83 -13.72 -1.78 -2.51
C VAL A 83 -13.41 -2.06 -1.05
N SER A 84 -12.20 -1.70 -0.64
CA SER A 84 -11.75 -1.87 0.74
C SER A 84 -10.92 -0.66 1.17
N SER A 85 -10.89 -0.43 2.48
CA SER A 85 -9.98 0.53 3.10
C SER A 85 -8.80 -0.20 3.73
N PHE A 86 -7.73 0.51 4.05
CA PHE A 86 -6.58 -0.10 4.72
C PHE A 86 -6.97 -0.78 6.03
N LEU A 87 -7.81 -0.14 6.87
CA LEU A 87 -8.30 -0.76 8.11
C LEU A 87 -9.11 -2.02 7.82
N ALA A 88 -10.05 -1.97 6.86
CA ALA A 88 -10.86 -3.12 6.50
C ALA A 88 -9.99 -4.30 6.02
N MET A 89 -8.96 -4.05 5.20
CA MET A 89 -8.00 -5.06 4.78
C MET A 89 -7.27 -5.73 5.96
N THR A 90 -6.93 -4.99 7.03
CA THR A 90 -6.28 -5.61 8.20
C THR A 90 -7.18 -6.57 8.98
N GLN A 91 -8.48 -6.47 8.77
CA GLN A 91 -9.51 -7.29 9.43
C GLN A 91 -10.05 -8.40 8.53
N GLU A 92 -9.72 -8.36 7.23
CA GLU A 92 -10.22 -9.28 6.22
C GLU A 92 -9.67 -10.70 6.44
N PRO A 93 -10.52 -11.72 6.70
CA PRO A 93 -10.06 -13.07 7.03
C PRO A 93 -9.23 -13.71 5.93
N SER A 94 -9.58 -13.45 4.66
CA SER A 94 -8.86 -13.97 3.49
C SER A 94 -7.42 -13.45 3.39
N LEU A 95 -7.10 -12.34 4.07
CA LEU A 95 -5.76 -11.76 4.09
C LEU A 95 -4.88 -12.24 5.26
N LEU A 96 -5.45 -12.97 6.23
CA LEU A 96 -4.71 -13.48 7.39
C LEU A 96 -3.48 -14.32 7.01
N PRO A 97 -3.50 -15.21 5.98
CA PRO A 97 -2.33 -15.99 5.59
C PRO A 97 -1.14 -15.14 5.10
N TYR A 98 -1.40 -13.91 4.66
CA TYR A 98 -0.39 -12.97 4.19
C TYR A 98 0.16 -12.09 5.33
N ARG A 99 -0.44 -12.15 6.53
CA ARG A 99 0.12 -11.49 7.70
C ARG A 99 1.50 -12.09 8.01
N ARG A 100 2.47 -11.23 8.29
CA ARG A 100 3.84 -11.62 8.59
C ARG A 100 4.26 -10.98 9.93
N PRO A 101 4.97 -11.71 10.80
CA PRO A 101 5.42 -11.16 12.08
C PRO A 101 6.39 -9.98 11.85
N SER A 102 6.41 -9.04 12.80
CA SER A 102 7.41 -7.98 12.86
C SER A 102 8.36 -8.31 14.01
N CYS A 103 9.66 -8.11 13.79
CA CYS A 103 10.69 -8.38 14.79
C CYS A 103 10.84 -7.24 15.80
N VAL A 104 10.44 -6.02 15.40
CA VAL A 104 10.44 -4.83 16.25
C VAL A 104 9.06 -4.20 16.21
N LEU A 105 8.45 -4.08 17.38
CA LEU A 105 7.23 -3.32 17.61
C LEU A 105 7.62 -2.01 18.26
N TRP A 106 7.00 -0.91 17.82
CA TRP A 106 7.20 0.37 18.48
C TRP A 106 6.64 0.31 19.91
N ASP A 107 7.48 0.63 20.89
CA ASP A 107 7.16 0.53 22.32
C ASP A 107 6.77 1.88 22.95
N GLY A 108 6.63 2.93 22.13
CA GLY A 108 6.35 4.29 22.60
C GLY A 108 7.59 5.13 22.89
N THR A 109 8.80 4.54 22.80
CA THR A 109 10.07 5.23 23.09
C THR A 109 11.00 5.25 21.89
N TRP A 110 11.78 6.33 21.75
CA TRP A 110 12.77 6.49 20.68
C TRP A 110 14.16 6.00 21.13
N ASN A 111 14.26 4.78 21.64
CA ASN A 111 15.55 4.21 22.06
C ASN A 111 16.13 3.33 20.96
N PHE A 112 16.64 3.95 19.88
CA PHE A 112 17.46 3.23 18.92
C PHE A 112 18.90 3.19 19.43
N LEU A 113 19.35 2.03 19.91
CA LEU A 113 20.77 1.75 20.11
C LEU A 113 21.36 1.50 18.72
N PHE A 114 22.05 2.52 18.17
CA PHE A 114 22.95 2.36 17.03
C PHE A 114 24.34 1.98 17.52
#